data_AF-A0A218VT19-F1
#
_entry.id   AF-A0A218VT19-F1
#
_cell.length_a   1.000
_cell.length_b   1.000
_cell.length_c   1.000
_cell.angle_alpha   90.00
_cell.angle_beta   90.00
_cell.angle_gamma   90.00
#
_symmetry.space_group_name_H-M   'P 1'
#
loop_
_entity.id
_entity.type
_entity.pdbx_description
1 polymer ?
#
loop_
_entity_poly.entity_id
_entity_poly.type
_entity_poly.pdbx_seq_one_letter_code
_entity_poly.pdbx_strand_id
1 'polypeptide(L)'
;MKDGLPPPLPPPPIPPNVTPEPGKKKAERLPKARRGLGSRGNKISLSTNHFKVDVATLDRRCFHYSVSLTYEDGRPADGKIVGRKVIDRVHETYISELDGQQFAYDGEKSLFTAGPLPRKKLQFTVVLEDATSSRTQGNASSDGDGSPNMADRKRLRRPCQSKTYKVEISLAAKIPLQAIASALQGQDTENSQEAFRMLDIILKAACR
;
A
#
# COMPACT_ATOMS: atom_id res chain seq x y z
N MET A 1 17.82 34.01 -44.11
CA MET A 1 18.70 34.63 -43.10
C MET A 1 18.12 34.27 -41.74
N LYS A 2 18.92 33.65 -40.86
CA LYS A 2 18.51 33.21 -39.52
C LYS A 2 18.73 34.36 -38.55
N ASP A 3 17.69 34.88 -37.92
CA ASP A 3 17.80 35.86 -36.84
C ASP A 3 18.01 35.12 -35.50
N GLY A 4 19.22 35.22 -34.95
CA GLY A 4 19.57 34.68 -33.65
C GLY A 4 19.32 35.70 -32.54
N LEU A 5 18.47 35.35 -31.56
CA LEU A 5 18.38 36.09 -30.30
C LEU A 5 19.66 35.87 -29.47
N PRO A 6 20.21 36.91 -28.82
CA PRO A 6 21.35 36.75 -27.92
C PRO A 6 20.93 36.00 -26.63
N PRO A 7 21.85 35.22 -26.03
CA PRO A 7 21.56 34.47 -24.80
C PRO A 7 21.30 35.42 -23.61
N PRO A 8 20.48 35.01 -22.62
CA PRO A 8 20.21 35.81 -21.44
C PRO A 8 21.48 36.02 -20.62
N LEU A 9 21.66 37.27 -20.15
CA LEU A 9 22.79 37.65 -19.32
C LEU A 9 22.80 36.86 -17.98
N PRO A 10 23.98 36.50 -17.47
CA PRO A 10 24.10 35.84 -16.18
C PRO A 10 23.62 36.75 -15.04
N PRO A 11 23.05 36.19 -13.96
CA PRO A 11 22.61 36.96 -12.81
C PRO A 11 23.80 37.66 -12.12
N PRO A 12 23.59 38.86 -11.54
CA PRO A 12 24.68 39.63 -10.94
C PRO A 12 25.31 38.92 -9.74
N PRO A 13 26.63 39.06 -9.53
CA PRO A 13 27.32 38.46 -8.40
C PRO A 13 26.82 39.05 -7.07
N ILE A 14 26.43 38.16 -6.15
CA ILE A 14 25.98 38.52 -4.81
C ILE A 14 27.22 39.00 -4.00
N PRO A 15 27.17 40.18 -3.35
CA PRO A 15 28.30 40.69 -2.56
C PRO A 15 28.59 39.78 -1.35
N PRO A 16 29.87 39.67 -0.93
CA PRO A 16 30.35 38.68 0.05
C PRO A 16 29.91 38.94 1.51
N ASN A 17 28.89 39.77 1.74
CA ASN A 17 28.41 40.11 3.08
C ASN A 17 26.88 40.11 3.18
N VAL A 18 26.25 39.05 2.68
CA VAL A 18 24.84 38.76 2.95
C VAL A 18 24.78 37.39 3.62
N THR A 19 24.80 37.40 4.95
CA THR A 19 24.43 36.21 5.73
C THR A 19 22.97 35.90 5.40
N PRO A 20 22.63 34.70 4.89
CA PRO A 20 21.23 34.36 4.68
C PRO A 20 20.54 34.33 6.04
N GLU A 21 19.63 35.27 6.25
CA GLU A 21 18.72 35.29 7.40
C GLU A 21 18.09 33.90 7.57
N PRO A 22 18.06 33.31 8.78
CA PRO A 22 17.44 32.02 9.01
C PRO A 22 15.98 32.11 8.57
N GLY A 23 15.65 31.40 7.49
CA GLY A 23 14.31 31.40 6.90
C GLY A 23 13.28 31.17 7.98
N LYS A 24 12.44 32.19 8.22
CA LYS A 24 11.34 32.14 9.20
C LYS A 24 10.57 30.84 8.97
N LYS A 25 10.67 29.91 9.92
CA LYS A 25 9.88 28.67 9.90
C LYS A 25 8.43 29.10 9.78
N LYS A 26 7.77 28.78 8.65
CA LYS A 26 6.34 29.02 8.48
C LYS A 26 5.64 28.37 9.66
N ALA A 27 4.93 29.15 10.46
CA ALA A 27 4.12 28.63 11.55
C ALA A 27 3.14 27.60 10.98
N GLU A 28 3.12 26.40 11.53
CA GLU A 28 2.14 25.37 11.18
C GLU A 28 0.74 25.90 11.49
N ARG A 29 -0.06 26.10 10.45
CA ARG A 29 -1.45 26.54 10.58
C ARG A 29 -2.32 25.32 10.82
N LEU A 30 -2.79 25.15 12.05
CA LEU A 30 -3.75 24.10 12.38
C LEU A 30 -5.19 24.51 11.97
N PRO A 31 -6.03 23.55 11.56
CA PRO A 31 -7.46 23.79 11.36
C PRO A 31 -8.11 24.36 12.62
N LYS A 32 -9.00 25.34 12.46
CA LYS A 32 -9.71 25.94 13.59
C LYS A 32 -10.78 25.00 14.11
N ALA A 33 -10.80 24.76 15.42
CA ALA A 33 -11.83 23.97 16.07
C ALA A 33 -13.25 24.51 15.79
N ARG A 34 -14.21 23.60 15.60
CA ARG A 34 -15.62 23.94 15.38
C ARG A 34 -16.17 24.67 16.61
N ARG A 35 -16.74 25.86 16.42
CA ARG A 35 -17.27 26.69 17.52
C ARG A 35 -18.58 26.17 18.12
N GLY A 36 -19.31 25.30 17.41
CA GLY A 36 -20.59 24.76 17.85
C GLY A 36 -21.36 24.10 16.71
N LEU A 37 -22.60 23.69 17.00
CA LEU A 37 -23.56 23.13 16.04
C LEU A 37 -24.50 24.22 15.52
N GLY A 38 -25.01 24.06 14.29
CA GLY A 38 -26.01 24.97 13.73
C GLY A 38 -27.38 24.81 14.41
N SER A 39 -28.10 25.91 14.61
CA SER A 39 -29.38 25.94 15.36
C SER A 39 -30.59 26.36 14.53
N ARG A 40 -30.41 26.84 13.30
CA ARG A 40 -31.50 27.34 12.45
C ARG A 40 -32.08 26.21 11.59
N GLY A 41 -33.40 26.24 11.37
CA GLY A 41 -34.12 25.36 10.47
C GLY A 41 -34.95 24.28 11.17
N ASN A 42 -35.72 23.52 10.38
CA ASN A 42 -36.53 22.41 10.88
C ASN A 42 -35.70 21.13 10.94
N LYS A 43 -35.83 20.38 12.04
CA LYS A 43 -35.16 19.09 12.20
C LYS A 43 -35.79 18.06 11.29
N ILE A 44 -34.96 17.31 10.55
CA ILE A 44 -35.39 16.20 9.70
C ILE A 44 -34.57 14.95 10.05
N SER A 45 -35.17 13.77 9.89
CA SER A 45 -34.45 12.50 10.04
C SER A 45 -33.69 12.20 8.75
N LEU A 46 -32.40 11.87 8.87
CA LEU A 46 -31.53 11.54 7.74
C LEU A 46 -30.95 10.14 7.93
N SER A 47 -30.98 9.36 6.86
CA SER A 47 -30.15 8.17 6.74
C SER A 47 -28.91 8.52 5.93
N THR A 48 -27.76 7.95 6.30
CA THR A 48 -26.50 8.20 5.59
C THR A 48 -25.77 6.88 5.36
N ASN A 49 -24.87 6.86 4.38
CA ASN A 49 -24.01 5.71 4.09
C ASN A 49 -22.80 5.65 5.05
N HIS A 50 -22.99 6.00 6.32
CA HIS A 50 -21.96 5.91 7.36
C HIS A 50 -22.36 4.84 8.36
N PHE A 51 -21.58 3.77 8.41
CA PHE A 51 -21.78 2.66 9.34
C PHE A 51 -20.92 2.89 10.58
N LYS A 52 -21.54 2.80 11.77
CA LYS A 52 -20.80 2.90 13.04
C LYS A 52 -19.91 1.66 13.17
N VAL A 53 -18.61 1.88 13.26
CA VAL A 53 -17.62 0.85 13.58
C VAL A 53 -17.33 0.91 15.07
N ASP A 54 -17.41 -0.23 15.75
CA ASP A 54 -17.04 -0.36 17.16
C ASP A 54 -15.74 -1.16 17.28
N VAL A 55 -14.83 -0.69 18.13
CA VAL A 55 -13.52 -1.30 18.36
C VAL A 55 -13.54 -1.91 19.76
N ALA A 56 -14.02 -3.15 19.85
CA ALA A 56 -14.39 -3.81 21.11
C ALA A 56 -13.24 -3.99 22.14
N THR A 57 -11.97 -3.77 21.78
CA THR A 57 -10.83 -4.01 22.66
C THR A 57 -9.75 -2.94 22.52
N LEU A 58 -9.94 -1.80 23.20
CA LEU A 58 -8.99 -0.69 23.17
C LEU A 58 -7.64 -0.99 23.83
N ASP A 59 -7.59 -1.98 24.72
CA ASP A 59 -6.36 -2.38 25.42
C ASP A 59 -5.40 -3.19 24.54
N ARG A 60 -5.88 -3.64 23.37
CA ARG A 60 -5.06 -4.37 22.41
C ARG A 60 -4.10 -3.44 21.68
N ARG A 61 -2.98 -4.02 21.29
CA ARG A 61 -1.97 -3.39 20.46
C ARG A 61 -1.95 -4.14 19.15
N CYS A 62 -1.95 -3.39 18.06
CA CYS A 62 -1.71 -3.95 16.74
C CYS A 62 -0.24 -3.79 16.40
N PHE A 63 0.24 -4.68 15.54
CA PHE A 63 1.65 -4.73 15.19
C PHE A 63 1.80 -4.38 13.71
N HIS A 64 2.62 -3.37 13.45
CA HIS A 64 2.98 -2.94 12.11
C HIS A 64 4.34 -3.55 11.75
N TYR A 65 4.37 -4.22 10.60
CA TYR A 65 5.57 -4.79 10.02
C TYR A 65 5.88 -4.11 8.70
N SER A 66 7.17 -3.88 8.45
CA SER A 66 7.70 -3.50 7.15
C SER A 66 8.00 -4.74 6.33
N VAL A 67 7.45 -4.76 5.12
CA VAL A 67 7.65 -5.81 4.12
C VAL A 67 8.63 -5.32 3.07
N SER A 68 9.64 -6.14 2.78
CA SER A 68 10.57 -5.97 1.68
C SER A 68 10.43 -7.15 0.74
N LEU A 69 10.24 -6.85 -0.55
CA LEU A 69 10.08 -7.86 -1.60
C LEU A 69 11.20 -7.72 -2.63
N THR A 70 11.93 -8.81 -2.84
CA THR A 70 13.03 -8.87 -3.82
C THR A 70 12.92 -10.13 -4.65
N TYR A 71 13.34 -10.06 -5.90
CA TYR A 71 13.56 -11.25 -6.72
C TYR A 71 14.83 -11.99 -6.24
N GLU A 72 15.03 -13.23 -6.70
CA GLU A 72 16.28 -13.95 -6.43
C GLU A 72 17.53 -13.19 -6.88
N ASP A 73 17.43 -12.45 -7.98
CA ASP A 73 18.48 -11.59 -8.54
C ASP A 73 18.78 -10.34 -7.69
N GLY A 74 18.13 -10.19 -6.52
CA GLY A 74 18.31 -9.06 -5.61
C GLY A 74 17.63 -7.77 -6.05
N ARG A 75 16.98 -7.76 -7.21
CA ARG A 75 16.20 -6.60 -7.69
C ARG A 75 14.92 -6.45 -6.85
N PRO A 76 14.50 -5.22 -6.52
CA PRO A 76 13.23 -5.01 -5.84
C PRO A 76 12.08 -5.46 -6.73
N ALA A 77 11.17 -6.24 -6.16
CA ALA A 77 9.96 -6.64 -6.83
C ALA A 77 8.89 -5.58 -6.63
N ASP A 78 8.65 -4.78 -7.66
CA ASP A 78 7.69 -3.69 -7.62
C ASP A 78 6.39 -4.09 -8.33
N GLY A 79 5.25 -3.83 -7.66
CA GLY A 79 3.93 -4.18 -8.19
C GLY A 79 2.93 -4.61 -7.12
N LYS A 80 1.91 -3.77 -6.87
CA LYS A 80 0.92 -4.00 -5.81
C LYS A 80 0.20 -5.34 -5.91
N ILE A 81 -0.17 -5.74 -7.12
CA ILE A 81 -0.89 -7.00 -7.37
C ILE A 81 0.01 -8.20 -7.09
N VAL A 82 1.27 -8.14 -7.54
CA VAL A 82 2.25 -9.21 -7.31
C VAL A 82 2.56 -9.32 -5.83
N GLY A 83 2.86 -8.20 -5.17
CA GLY A 83 3.14 -8.18 -3.73
C GLY A 83 2.01 -8.79 -2.90
N ARG A 84 0.74 -8.48 -3.22
CA ARG A 84 -0.42 -9.09 -2.56
C ARG A 84 -0.42 -10.60 -2.74
N LYS A 85 -0.29 -11.09 -3.98
CA LYS A 85 -0.22 -12.53 -4.27
C LYS A 85 0.94 -13.24 -3.56
N VAL A 86 2.10 -12.58 -3.45
CA VAL A 86 3.25 -13.16 -2.73
C VAL A 86 2.94 -13.27 -1.25
N ILE A 87 2.40 -12.22 -0.63
CA ILE A 87 2.06 -12.23 0.80
C ILE A 87 0.94 -13.22 1.10
N ASP A 88 -0.07 -13.33 0.24
CA ASP A 88 -1.13 -14.34 0.35
C ASP A 88 -0.50 -15.74 0.34
N ARG A 89 0.47 -15.99 -0.55
CA ARG A 89 1.17 -17.27 -0.62
C ARG A 89 2.12 -17.53 0.56
N VAL A 90 2.77 -16.48 1.11
CA VAL A 90 3.53 -16.58 2.37
C VAL A 90 2.59 -17.01 3.49
N HIS A 91 1.43 -16.37 3.61
CA HIS A 91 0.45 -16.68 4.64
C HIS A 91 -0.05 -18.11 4.52
N GLU A 92 -0.43 -18.56 3.33
CA GLU A 92 -0.87 -19.95 3.09
C GLU A 92 0.20 -21.00 3.42
N THR A 93 1.45 -20.74 3.02
CA THR A 93 2.54 -21.73 3.11
C THR A 93 3.12 -21.81 4.52
N TYR A 94 3.24 -20.67 5.20
CA TYR A 94 3.94 -20.54 6.47
C TYR A 94 3.00 -20.19 7.64
N ILE A 95 1.69 -20.42 7.53
CA ILE A 95 0.72 -20.07 8.58
C ILE A 95 1.09 -20.60 9.97
N SER A 96 1.64 -21.82 10.03
CA SER A 96 2.09 -22.46 11.27
C SER A 96 3.30 -21.77 11.90
N GLU A 97 4.19 -21.19 11.09
CA GLU A 97 5.35 -20.41 11.55
C GLU A 97 4.97 -18.97 11.92
N LEU A 98 3.78 -18.54 11.53
CA LEU A 98 3.23 -17.19 11.75
C LEU A 98 2.23 -17.16 12.91
N ASP A 99 2.18 -18.20 13.74
CA ASP A 99 1.30 -18.33 14.90
C ASP A 99 -0.19 -18.17 14.56
N GLY A 100 -0.58 -18.56 13.34
CA GLY A 100 -1.97 -18.45 12.87
C GLY A 100 -2.49 -17.00 12.77
N GLN A 101 -1.61 -16.00 12.78
CA GLN A 101 -2.02 -14.60 12.74
C GLN A 101 -2.59 -14.22 11.38
N GLN A 102 -3.66 -13.40 11.40
CA GLN A 102 -4.27 -12.85 10.19
C GLN A 102 -3.54 -11.60 9.73
N PHE A 103 -3.38 -11.47 8.41
CA PHE A 103 -2.54 -10.47 7.77
C PHE A 103 -3.38 -9.44 7.00
N ALA A 104 -3.03 -8.17 7.15
CA ALA A 104 -3.59 -7.10 6.34
C ALA A 104 -2.45 -6.33 5.67
N TYR A 105 -2.30 -6.52 4.35
CA TYR A 105 -1.22 -5.94 3.56
C TYR A 105 -1.73 -4.86 2.59
N ASP A 106 -1.07 -3.70 2.60
CA ASP A 106 -1.42 -2.56 1.73
C ASP A 106 -1.16 -2.82 0.24
N GLY A 107 -0.20 -3.70 -0.07
CA GLY A 107 0.29 -3.95 -1.42
C GLY A 107 1.69 -3.42 -1.69
N GLU A 108 2.30 -2.73 -0.74
CA GLU A 108 3.61 -2.09 -0.90
C GLU A 108 4.61 -2.51 0.18
N LYS A 109 4.50 -1.96 1.38
CA LYS A 109 5.51 -2.15 2.44
C LYS A 109 4.90 -2.33 3.82
N SER A 110 3.59 -2.14 3.99
CA SER A 110 2.96 -2.15 5.31
C SER A 110 2.09 -3.38 5.49
N LEU A 111 2.45 -4.19 6.48
CA LEU A 111 1.68 -5.34 6.91
C LEU A 111 1.23 -5.13 8.36
N PHE A 112 -0.06 -5.36 8.62
CA PHE A 112 -0.64 -5.26 9.94
C PHE A 112 -1.16 -6.61 10.42
N THR A 113 -1.02 -6.84 11.72
CA THR A 113 -1.48 -8.07 12.38
C THR A 113 -2.08 -7.74 13.75
N ALA A 114 -2.99 -8.60 14.21
CA ALA A 114 -3.65 -8.45 15.51
C ALA A 114 -2.75 -8.88 16.69
N GLY A 115 -1.82 -9.80 16.46
CA GLY A 115 -0.89 -10.33 17.46
C GLY A 115 0.57 -10.23 17.01
N PRO A 116 1.53 -10.39 17.93
CA PRO A 116 2.95 -10.40 17.59
C PRO A 116 3.30 -11.66 16.79
N LEU A 117 4.18 -11.51 15.80
CA LEU A 117 4.78 -12.66 15.10
C LEU A 117 5.87 -13.30 15.98
N PRO A 118 6.19 -14.59 15.80
CA PRO A 118 7.14 -15.31 16.64
C PRO A 118 8.55 -14.71 16.67
N ARG A 119 8.95 -14.00 15.60
CA ARG A 119 10.24 -13.33 15.47
C ARG A 119 10.06 -11.89 15.02
N LYS A 120 10.98 -11.01 15.45
CA LYS A 120 11.02 -9.60 15.01
C LYS A 120 11.35 -9.45 13.53
N LYS A 121 12.11 -10.39 12.97
CA LYS A 121 12.51 -10.44 11.56
C LYS A 121 12.32 -11.85 11.05
N LEU A 122 11.58 -11.99 9.95
CA LEU A 122 11.23 -13.23 9.29
C LEU A 122 11.61 -13.11 7.82
N GLN A 123 12.17 -14.17 7.25
CA GLN A 123 12.52 -14.23 5.85
C GLN A 123 11.90 -15.49 5.25
N PHE A 124 11.23 -15.32 4.12
CA PHE A 124 10.53 -16.38 3.41
C PHE A 124 10.96 -16.38 1.95
N THR A 125 10.99 -17.57 1.35
CA THR A 125 11.14 -17.73 -0.09
C THR A 125 9.85 -18.30 -0.63
N VAL A 126 9.28 -17.65 -1.64
CA VAL A 126 8.01 -18.03 -2.27
C VAL A 126 8.18 -18.07 -3.77
N VAL A 127 7.72 -19.15 -4.38
CA VAL A 127 7.66 -19.29 -5.83
C VAL A 127 6.23 -18.99 -6.28
N LEU A 128 6.09 -18.02 -7.18
CA LEU A 128 4.82 -17.72 -7.85
C LEU A 128 4.90 -18.15 -9.29
N GLU A 129 3.90 -18.91 -9.71
CA GLU A 129 3.72 -19.25 -11.12
C GLU A 129 3.00 -18.09 -11.82
N ASP A 130 3.62 -17.51 -12.85
CA ASP A 130 2.92 -16.57 -13.73
C ASP A 130 1.85 -17.34 -14.50
N ALA A 131 0.63 -17.34 -13.98
CA ALA A 131 -0.55 -17.60 -14.79
C ALA A 131 -0.61 -16.47 -15.82
N THR A 132 0.02 -16.67 -16.99
CA THR A 132 -0.15 -15.74 -18.11
C THR A 132 -1.65 -15.63 -18.34
N SER A 133 -2.23 -14.49 -17.95
CA SER A 133 -3.61 -14.17 -18.28
C SER A 133 -3.68 -14.19 -19.79
N SER A 134 -4.29 -15.23 -20.33
CA SER A 134 -4.76 -15.28 -21.72
C SER A 134 -5.89 -14.25 -21.88
N ARG A 135 -5.57 -12.97 -21.71
CA ARG A 135 -6.32 -11.87 -22.31
C ARG A 135 -5.75 -11.66 -23.71
N THR A 136 -5.96 -12.67 -24.56
CA THR A 136 -6.01 -12.49 -26.00
C THR A 136 -7.36 -13.05 -26.43
N GLN A 137 -8.41 -12.35 -26.01
CA GLN A 137 -9.76 -12.50 -26.52
C GLN A 137 -10.00 -11.25 -27.40
N GLY A 138 -10.23 -11.47 -28.70
CA GLY A 138 -10.50 -10.47 -29.76
C GLY A 138 -9.24 -10.06 -30.52
N ASN A 139 -9.02 -10.30 -31.82
CA ASN A 139 -9.89 -10.65 -32.93
C ASN A 139 -9.23 -11.75 -33.78
N ALA A 140 -9.90 -12.88 -33.97
CA ALA A 140 -9.70 -13.70 -35.16
C ALA A 140 -11.10 -13.91 -35.74
N SER A 141 -11.41 -13.12 -36.76
CA SER A 141 -12.59 -13.27 -37.59
C SER A 141 -12.59 -14.68 -38.19
N SER A 142 -13.70 -15.37 -37.99
CA SER A 142 -14.06 -16.62 -38.64
C SER A 142 -14.31 -16.33 -40.12
N ASP A 143 -13.48 -16.85 -41.01
CA ASP A 143 -13.88 -17.15 -42.39
C ASP A 143 -13.07 -18.32 -42.93
N GLY A 144 -13.77 -19.42 -43.18
CA GLY A 144 -13.71 -20.16 -44.44
C GLY A 144 -12.44 -20.93 -44.81
N ASP A 145 -12.52 -22.25 -44.60
CA ASP A 145 -12.03 -23.32 -45.49
C ASP A 145 -10.53 -23.68 -45.52
N GLY A 146 -10.23 -24.97 -45.31
CA GLY A 146 -8.89 -25.55 -45.44
C GLY A 146 -8.50 -26.60 -44.39
N SER A 147 -8.92 -27.85 -44.60
CA SER A 147 -8.26 -29.13 -44.26
C SER A 147 -7.46 -29.31 -42.94
N PRO A 148 -7.78 -30.29 -42.06
CA PRO A 148 -7.07 -30.49 -40.80
C PRO A 148 -5.77 -31.29 -41.00
N ASN A 149 -4.67 -30.61 -41.30
CA ASN A 149 -3.35 -31.24 -41.27
C ASN A 149 -2.89 -31.39 -39.80
N MET A 150 -2.79 -32.63 -39.32
CA MET A 150 -2.37 -33.05 -37.98
C MET A 150 -0.87 -32.80 -37.69
N ALA A 151 -0.30 -31.68 -38.15
CA ALA A 151 1.12 -31.34 -38.01
C ALA A 151 1.38 -30.07 -37.17
N ASP A 152 0.36 -29.25 -36.90
CA ASP A 152 0.52 -27.98 -36.14
C ASP A 152 0.15 -28.10 -34.66
N ARG A 153 0.54 -29.21 -34.02
CA ARG A 153 0.57 -29.32 -32.55
C ARG A 153 1.75 -28.56 -31.91
N LYS A 154 2.42 -27.66 -32.65
CA LYS A 154 3.37 -26.69 -32.07
C LYS A 154 2.63 -25.50 -31.47
N ARG A 155 1.67 -25.76 -30.58
CA ARG A 155 1.38 -24.82 -29.50
C ARG A 155 2.66 -24.79 -28.67
N LEU A 156 3.53 -23.83 -28.99
CA LEU A 156 4.67 -23.46 -28.17
C LEU A 156 4.13 -23.31 -26.75
N ARG A 157 4.33 -24.34 -25.92
CA ARG A 157 4.08 -24.25 -24.49
C ARG A 157 4.89 -23.05 -24.05
N ARG A 158 4.22 -21.92 -23.77
CA ARG A 158 4.87 -20.79 -23.13
C ARG A 158 5.52 -21.39 -21.88
N PRO A 159 6.84 -21.25 -21.70
CA PRO A 159 7.48 -21.70 -20.48
C PRO A 159 6.70 -21.09 -19.32
N CYS A 160 6.22 -21.91 -18.39
CA CYS A 160 5.63 -21.42 -17.15
C CYS A 160 6.75 -20.65 -16.46
N GLN A 161 6.71 -19.31 -16.56
CA GLN A 161 7.70 -18.46 -15.92
C GLN A 161 7.31 -18.37 -14.45
N SER A 162 7.68 -19.39 -13.68
CA SER A 162 7.67 -19.24 -12.24
C SER A 162 8.78 -18.28 -11.84
N LYS A 163 8.45 -17.36 -10.94
CA LYS A 163 9.38 -16.39 -10.38
C LYS A 163 9.48 -16.64 -8.89
N THR A 164 10.70 -16.68 -8.40
CA THR A 164 10.98 -16.82 -6.98
C THR A 164 11.19 -15.44 -6.35
N TYR A 165 10.52 -15.22 -5.23
CA TYR A 165 10.55 -14.00 -4.45
C TYR A 165 11.10 -14.29 -3.07
N LYS A 166 12.01 -13.43 -2.62
CA LYS A 166 12.47 -13.36 -1.24
C LYS A 166 11.68 -12.25 -0.54
N VAL A 167 10.96 -12.65 0.49
CA VAL A 167 10.14 -11.77 1.33
C VAL A 167 10.81 -11.60 2.68
N GLU A 168 11.02 -10.37 3.11
CA GLU A 168 11.43 -10.06 4.46
C GLU A 168 10.33 -9.29 5.17
N ILE A 169 9.92 -9.78 6.35
CA ILE A 169 8.93 -9.14 7.22
C ILE A 169 9.65 -8.75 8.52
N SER A 170 9.65 -7.47 8.86
CA SER A 170 10.35 -6.92 10.04
C SER A 170 9.42 -6.04 10.87
N LEU A 171 9.48 -6.16 12.20
CA LEU A 171 8.64 -5.34 13.09
C LEU A 171 9.06 -3.87 12.99
N ALA A 172 8.12 -3.02 12.60
CA ALA A 172 8.32 -1.58 12.46
C ALA A 172 7.82 -0.82 13.69
N ALA A 173 6.56 -1.04 14.09
CA ALA A 173 5.94 -0.32 15.18
C ALA A 173 4.89 -1.15 15.94
N LYS A 174 4.57 -0.71 17.16
CA LYS A 174 3.47 -1.22 17.96
C LYS A 174 2.45 -0.10 18.16
N ILE A 175 1.25 -0.29 17.65
CA ILE A 175 0.23 0.74 17.59
C ILE A 175 -0.82 0.44 18.68
N PRO A 176 -0.95 1.28 19.73
CA PRO A 176 -1.99 1.11 20.73
C PRO A 176 -3.35 1.51 20.14
N LEU A 177 -4.36 0.65 20.23
CA LEU A 177 -5.71 0.98 19.75
C LEU A 177 -6.36 2.10 20.58
N GLN A 178 -5.90 2.31 21.81
CA GLN A 178 -6.29 3.46 22.63
C GLN A 178 -6.08 4.81 21.93
N ALA A 179 -5.10 4.91 21.02
CA ALA A 179 -4.88 6.12 20.22
C ALA A 179 -6.11 6.52 19.38
N ILE A 180 -6.96 5.55 19.01
CA ILE A 180 -8.21 5.83 18.28
C ILE A 180 -9.19 6.57 19.18
N ALA A 181 -9.41 6.13 20.42
CA ALA A 181 -10.33 6.83 21.32
C ALA A 181 -9.81 8.23 21.70
N SER A 182 -8.50 8.36 21.93
CA SER A 182 -7.89 9.68 22.17
C SER A 182 -8.11 10.61 20.98
N ALA A 183 -7.97 10.13 19.74
CA ALA A 183 -8.24 10.94 18.55
C ALA A 183 -9.72 11.30 18.39
N LEU A 184 -10.65 10.39 18.74
CA LEU A 184 -12.09 10.71 18.76
C LEU A 184 -12.43 11.78 19.81
N GLN A 185 -11.61 11.94 20.85
CA GLN A 185 -11.71 13.04 21.83
C GLN A 185 -10.98 14.32 21.39
N GLY A 186 -10.36 14.34 20.21
CA GLY A 186 -9.66 15.48 19.64
C GLY A 186 -8.16 15.54 19.94
N GLN A 187 -7.55 14.44 20.42
CA GLN A 187 -6.11 14.32 20.60
C GLN A 187 -5.47 13.61 19.41
N ASP A 188 -5.07 14.38 18.39
CA ASP A 188 -4.37 13.84 17.23
C ASP A 188 -2.88 13.64 17.52
N THR A 189 -2.40 12.42 17.30
CA THR A 189 -1.00 12.02 17.47
C THR A 189 -0.55 11.19 16.26
N GLU A 190 0.74 10.96 16.10
CA GLU A 190 1.24 10.07 15.04
C GLU A 190 0.65 8.64 15.17
N ASN A 191 0.54 8.14 16.40
CA ASN A 191 -0.07 6.86 16.71
C ASN A 191 -1.55 6.77 16.27
N SER A 192 -2.31 7.86 16.36
CA SER A 192 -3.70 7.85 15.91
C SER A 192 -3.82 7.79 14.40
N GLN A 193 -2.94 8.51 13.67
CA GLN A 193 -2.88 8.43 12.21
C GLN A 193 -2.53 7.00 11.76
N GLU A 194 -1.55 6.37 12.41
CA GLU A 194 -1.20 4.98 12.16
C GLU A 194 -2.35 4.02 12.43
N ALA A 195 -3.06 4.21 13.55
CA ALA A 195 -4.20 3.37 13.89
C ALA A 195 -5.35 3.49 12.86
N PHE A 196 -5.64 4.69 12.34
CA PHE A 196 -6.62 4.87 11.27
C PHE A 196 -6.17 4.26 9.94
N ARG A 197 -4.89 4.41 9.57
CA ARG A 197 -4.32 3.74 8.38
C ARG A 197 -4.44 2.22 8.49
N MET A 198 -4.13 1.67 9.66
CA MET A 198 -4.27 0.24 9.93
C MET A 198 -5.73 -0.22 9.77
N LEU A 199 -6.70 0.49 10.37
CA LEU A 199 -8.13 0.16 10.22
C LEU A 199 -8.57 0.17 8.76
N ASP A 200 -8.19 1.20 8.01
CA ASP A 200 -8.49 1.32 6.58
C ASP A 200 -7.95 0.14 5.77
N ILE A 201 -6.72 -0.29 6.06
CA ILE A 201 -6.07 -1.42 5.37
C ILE A 201 -6.73 -2.74 5.76
N ILE A 202 -7.04 -2.96 7.05
CA ILE A 202 -7.72 -4.18 7.52
C ILE A 202 -9.10 -4.32 6.87
N LEU A 203 -9.90 -3.24 6.87
CA LEU A 203 -11.24 -3.25 6.27
C LEU A 203 -11.16 -3.52 4.76
N LYS A 204 -10.18 -2.93 4.06
CA LYS A 204 -9.96 -3.20 2.63
C LYS A 204 -9.44 -4.61 2.35
N ALA A 205 -8.70 -5.20 3.26
CA ALA A 205 -8.22 -6.57 3.14
C ALA A 205 -9.36 -7.58 3.34
N ALA A 206 -10.26 -7.31 4.30
CA ALA A 206 -11.41 -8.17 4.60
C ALA A 206 -12.49 -8.17 3.51
N CYS A 207 -12.56 -7.13 2.66
CA CYS A 207 -13.52 -7.04 1.56
C CYS A 207 -13.04 -7.69 0.24
N ARG A 208 -11.92 -8.40 0.23
CA ARG A 208 -11.47 -9.17 -0.95
C ARG A 208 -11.94 -10.60 -0.90
#